data_AF-A0A382XER5-F1
#
_entry.id   AF-A0A382XER5-F1
#
_cell.length_a   1.000
_cell.length_b   1.000
_cell.length_c   1.000
_cell.angle_alpha   90.00
_cell.angle_beta   90.00
_cell.angle_gamma   90.00
#
_symmetry.space_group_name_H-M   'P 1'
#
loop_
_entity.id
_entity.type
_entity.pdbx_description
1 polymer ?
#
loop_
_entity_poly.entity_id
_entity_poly.type
_entity_poly.pdbx_seq_one_letter_code
_entity_poly.pdbx_strand_id
1 'polypeptide(L)'
;MTLALIYKIFGGLHMLMGVMMGLTLAGTIPDGEGWGVEGLAGIVTMAEHFGSALLIIGFMFWMLPSWTSEAQLKKATMPLIGAQVLLVLVPLYHAYGSRTIDTDGMFYGLIAVSLILIGLFYSKSR
;
A
#
# COMPACT_ATOMS: atom_id res chain seq x y z
N MET A 1 -12.77 14.46 9.86
CA MET A 1 -12.06 13.17 9.98
C MET A 1 -11.01 13.26 11.08
N THR A 2 -10.97 12.28 12.01
CA THR A 2 -9.98 12.21 13.11
C THR A 2 -8.71 11.50 12.65
N LEU A 3 -7.58 11.70 13.35
CA LEU A 3 -6.33 10.98 13.06
C LEU A 3 -6.54 9.46 13.16
N ALA A 4 -7.26 9.01 14.18
CA ALA A 4 -7.60 7.59 14.35
C ALA A 4 -8.35 7.00 13.16
N LEU A 5 -9.30 7.74 12.57
CA LEU A 5 -10.03 7.28 11.38
C LEU A 5 -9.12 7.21 10.14
N ILE A 6 -8.19 8.15 9.98
CA ILE A 6 -7.20 8.11 8.88
C ILE A 6 -6.34 6.86 8.97
N TYR A 7 -5.85 6.53 10.16
CA TYR A 7 -5.09 5.30 10.42
C TYR A 7 -5.88 4.03 10.05
N LYS A 8 -7.17 3.97 10.42
CA LYS A 8 -8.05 2.85 10.04
C LYS A 8 -8.27 2.78 8.53
N ILE A 9 -8.54 3.89 7.85
CA ILE A 9 -8.70 3.90 6.39
C ILE A 9 -7.41 3.44 5.71
N PHE A 10 -6.28 4.00 6.08
CA PHE A 10 -4.98 3.63 5.53
C PHE A 10 -4.67 2.15 5.75
N GLY A 11 -4.86 1.66 6.97
CA GLY A 11 -4.66 0.25 7.31
C GLY A 11 -5.62 -0.68 6.55
N GLY A 12 -6.88 -0.28 6.42
CA GLY A 12 -7.90 -1.04 5.68
C GLY A 12 -7.58 -1.15 4.19
N LEU A 13 -7.12 -0.06 3.57
CA LEU A 13 -6.68 -0.07 2.17
C LEU A 13 -5.45 -0.97 1.96
N HIS A 14 -4.49 -0.95 2.90
CA HIS A 14 -3.33 -1.85 2.84
C HIS A 14 -3.73 -3.31 3.01
N MET A 15 -4.64 -3.62 3.93
CA MET A 15 -5.16 -4.98 4.07
C MET A 15 -5.92 -5.44 2.82
N LEU A 16 -6.78 -4.58 2.25
CA LEU A 16 -7.49 -4.87 1.00
C LEU A 16 -6.50 -5.18 -0.13
N MET A 17 -5.48 -4.33 -0.30
CA MET A 17 -4.42 -4.54 -1.29
C MET A 17 -3.66 -5.84 -1.00
N GLY A 18 -3.38 -6.13 0.27
CA GLY A 18 -2.73 -7.36 0.70
C GLY A 18 -3.52 -8.62 0.36
N VAL A 19 -4.86 -8.60 0.52
CA VAL A 19 -5.74 -9.69 0.07
C VAL A 19 -5.72 -9.82 -1.46
N MET A 20 -5.83 -8.71 -2.19
CA MET A 20 -5.85 -8.76 -3.66
C MET A 20 -4.53 -9.33 -4.20
N MET A 21 -3.39 -8.81 -3.74
CA MET A 21 -2.08 -9.28 -4.18
C MET A 21 -1.77 -10.70 -3.68
N GLY A 22 -2.13 -11.01 -2.43
CA GLY A 22 -1.66 -12.22 -1.78
C GLY A 22 -2.57 -13.43 -1.84
N LEU A 23 -3.86 -13.27 -2.16
CA LEU A 23 -4.80 -14.39 -2.26
C LEU A 23 -5.48 -14.48 -3.63
N THR A 24 -5.52 -13.39 -4.39
CA THR A 24 -6.28 -13.36 -5.65
C THR A 24 -5.40 -13.33 -6.89
N LEU A 25 -4.14 -12.90 -6.80
CA LEU A 25 -3.30 -12.73 -7.99
C LEU A 25 -3.09 -14.05 -8.74
N ALA A 26 -2.79 -15.15 -8.04
CA ALA A 26 -2.58 -16.46 -8.65
C ALA A 26 -3.78 -16.93 -9.51
N GLY A 27 -5.01 -16.58 -9.11
CA GLY A 27 -6.23 -16.93 -9.85
C GLY A 27 -6.61 -15.97 -10.98
N THR A 28 -5.88 -14.85 -11.13
CA THR A 28 -6.14 -13.83 -12.16
C THR A 28 -5.14 -13.85 -13.32
N ILE A 29 -4.03 -14.57 -13.17
CA ILE A 29 -3.04 -14.74 -14.23
C ILE A 29 -3.59 -15.78 -15.22
N PRO A 30 -3.81 -15.43 -16.49
CA PRO A 30 -4.30 -16.39 -17.47
C PRO A 30 -3.30 -17.55 -17.68
N ASP A 31 -3.79 -18.78 -17.61
CA ASP A 31 -3.08 -19.98 -18.05
C ASP A 31 -2.85 -19.92 -19.57
N GLY A 32 -1.89 -19.12 -20.05
CA GLY A 32 -1.77 -18.97 -21.51
C GLY A 32 -0.75 -18.02 -22.10
N GLU A 33 -0.07 -17.16 -21.34
CA GLU A 33 0.88 -16.19 -21.95
C GLU A 33 2.22 -16.80 -22.40
N GLY A 34 2.32 -18.12 -22.60
CA GLY A 34 3.52 -18.76 -23.14
C GLY A 34 4.71 -18.90 -22.17
N TRP A 35 4.58 -18.40 -20.94
CA TRP A 35 5.60 -18.52 -19.87
C TRP A 35 5.53 -19.84 -19.09
N GLY A 36 4.42 -20.58 -19.21
CA GLY A 36 4.13 -21.75 -18.37
C GLY A 36 3.96 -21.40 -16.89
N VAL A 37 3.48 -22.35 -16.08
CA VAL A 37 3.32 -22.20 -14.63
C VAL A 37 4.66 -21.89 -13.94
N GLU A 38 5.76 -22.42 -14.48
CA GLU A 38 7.12 -22.26 -13.93
C GLU A 38 7.67 -20.82 -14.10
N GLY A 39 7.37 -20.14 -15.21
CA GLY A 39 7.78 -18.75 -15.43
C GLY A 39 7.03 -17.74 -14.54
N LEU A 40 5.84 -18.12 -14.05
CA LEU A 40 4.95 -17.28 -13.25
C LEU A 40 5.10 -17.51 -11.74
N ALA A 41 5.66 -18.65 -11.31
CA ALA A 41 5.80 -19.02 -9.90
C ALA A 41 6.54 -17.97 -9.07
N GLY A 42 7.60 -17.36 -9.63
CA GLY A 42 8.34 -16.29 -8.97
C GLY A 42 7.52 -15.02 -8.77
N ILE A 43 6.71 -14.63 -9.76
CA ILE A 43 5.84 -13.45 -9.69
C ILE A 43 4.74 -13.67 -8.65
N VAL A 44 4.09 -14.84 -8.68
CA VAL A 44 3.05 -15.22 -7.70
C VAL A 44 3.63 -15.22 -6.29
N THR A 45 4.78 -15.88 -6.08
CA THR A 45 5.42 -15.94 -4.76
C THR A 45 5.79 -14.54 -4.24
N MET A 46 6.30 -13.66 -5.09
CA MET A 46 6.61 -12.27 -4.69
C MET A 46 5.35 -11.47 -4.36
N ALA A 47 4.27 -11.64 -5.12
CA ALA A 47 3.01 -10.99 -4.82
C ALA A 47 2.36 -11.51 -3.54
N GLU A 48 2.42 -12.81 -3.27
CA GLU A 48 1.99 -13.43 -2.01
C GLU A 48 2.78 -12.91 -0.82
N HIS A 49 4.11 -12.89 -0.95
CA HIS A 49 4.98 -12.35 0.09
C HIS A 49 4.68 -10.87 0.35
N PHE A 50 4.60 -10.05 -0.70
CA PHE A 50 4.28 -8.63 -0.57
C PHE A 50 2.87 -8.42 0.00
N GLY A 51 1.88 -9.18 -0.45
CA GLY A 51 0.51 -9.14 0.04
C GLY A 51 0.42 -9.49 1.53
N SER A 52 1.17 -10.50 1.99
CA SER A 52 1.25 -10.87 3.40
C SER A 52 1.87 -9.75 4.26
N ALA A 53 2.91 -9.08 3.75
CA ALA A 53 3.51 -7.93 4.44
C ALA A 53 2.53 -6.76 4.53
N LEU A 54 1.79 -6.48 3.45
CA LEU A 54 0.75 -5.44 3.44
C LEU A 54 -0.39 -5.74 4.41
N LEU A 55 -0.78 -7.01 4.58
CA LEU A 55 -1.76 -7.40 5.59
C LEU A 55 -1.29 -7.08 7.00
N ILE A 56 -0.05 -7.43 7.34
CA ILE A 56 0.53 -7.17 8.67
C ILE A 56 0.66 -5.66 8.90
N ILE A 57 1.22 -4.92 7.93
CA ILE A 57 1.38 -3.46 8.03
C ILE A 57 0.00 -2.80 8.14
N GLY A 58 -0.96 -3.19 7.30
CA GLY A 58 -2.32 -2.66 7.32
C GLY A 58 -3.02 -2.90 8.64
N PHE A 59 -2.90 -4.11 9.21
CA PHE A 59 -3.41 -4.44 10.54
C PHE A 59 -2.78 -3.57 11.63
N MET A 60 -1.45 -3.39 11.59
CA MET A 60 -0.76 -2.53 12.55
C MET A 60 -1.27 -1.08 12.49
N PHE A 61 -1.40 -0.50 11.29
CA PHE A 61 -1.95 0.85 11.13
C PHE A 61 -3.41 0.94 11.59
N TRP A 62 -4.21 -0.09 11.33
CA TRP A 62 -5.61 -0.15 11.78
C TRP A 62 -5.73 -0.15 13.30
N MET A 63 -4.85 -0.89 13.98
CA MET A 63 -4.89 -1.08 15.43
C MET A 63 -4.13 -0.03 16.23
N LEU A 64 -3.18 0.69 15.62
CA LEU A 64 -2.36 1.69 16.30
C LEU A 64 -3.17 2.71 17.13
N PRO A 65 -4.31 3.24 16.66
CA PRO A 65 -5.14 4.16 17.45
C PRO A 65 -5.76 3.52 18.70
N SER A 66 -5.92 2.19 18.73
CA SER A 66 -6.43 1.45 19.89
C SER A 66 -5.32 1.13 20.91
N TRP A 67 -4.06 1.13 20.46
CA TRP A 67 -2.89 0.80 21.31
C TRP A 67 -2.18 2.03 21.88
N THR A 68 -2.53 3.23 21.40
CA THR A 68 -1.82 4.46 21.73
C THR A 68 -2.79 5.57 22.12
N SER A 69 -2.31 6.52 22.92
CA SER A 69 -3.02 7.79 23.14
C SER A 69 -2.95 8.68 21.91
N GLU A 70 -3.85 9.65 21.80
CA GLU A 70 -3.82 10.64 20.70
C GLU A 70 -2.48 11.38 20.60
N ALA A 71 -1.89 11.75 21.75
CA ALA A 71 -0.59 12.43 21.80
C ALA A 71 0.54 11.55 21.25
N GLN A 72 0.56 10.25 21.61
CA GLN A 72 1.53 9.30 21.06
C GLN A 72 1.31 9.08 19.57
N LEU A 73 0.05 8.98 19.13
CA LEU A 73 -0.30 8.79 17.73
C LEU A 73 0.19 9.96 16.88
N LYS A 74 -0.08 11.20 17.29
CA LYS A 74 0.42 12.41 16.60
C LYS A 74 1.94 12.44 16.50
N LYS A 75 2.64 12.12 17.59
CA LYS A 75 4.11 12.06 17.62
C LYS A 75 4.66 11.01 16.64
N ALA A 76 4.02 9.85 16.57
CA ALA A 76 4.42 8.77 15.68
C ALA A 76 4.10 9.03 14.20
N THR A 77 3.08 9.83 13.88
CA THR A 77 2.66 10.07 12.49
C THR A 77 3.72 10.79 11.65
N MET A 78 4.47 11.74 12.23
CA MET A 78 5.47 12.52 11.47
C MET A 78 6.55 11.66 10.78
N PRO A 79 7.24 10.72 11.45
CA PRO A 79 8.16 9.82 10.76
C PRO A 79 7.45 8.85 9.80
N LEU A 80 6.22 8.43 10.11
CA LEU A 80 5.44 7.54 9.23
C LEU A 80 5.02 8.22 7.92
N ILE A 81 4.82 9.54 7.91
CA ILE A 81 4.63 10.29 6.66
C ILE A 81 5.86 10.17 5.75
N GLY A 82 7.07 10.24 6.33
CA GLY A 82 8.31 10.04 5.57
C GLY A 82 8.35 8.69 4.88
N ALA A 83 7.95 7.61 5.57
CA ALA A 83 7.84 6.29 4.96
C ALA A 83 6.77 6.24 3.86
N GLN A 84 5.63 6.91 4.05
CA GLN A 84 4.55 6.97 3.06
C GLN A 84 4.95 7.71 1.77
N VAL A 85 5.87 8.67 1.83
CA VAL A 85 6.38 9.33 0.62
C VAL A 85 7.01 8.31 -0.36
N LEU A 86 7.58 7.22 0.15
CA LEU A 86 8.11 6.15 -0.71
C LEU A 86 7.01 5.44 -1.52
N LEU A 87 5.77 5.39 -1.00
CA LEU A 87 4.61 4.84 -1.72
C LEU A 87 4.24 5.69 -2.95
N VAL A 88 4.73 6.93 -3.01
CA VAL A 88 4.57 7.81 -4.19
C VAL A 88 5.83 7.77 -5.04
N LEU A 89 7.02 7.92 -4.44
CA LEU A 89 8.26 8.05 -5.19
C LEU A 89 8.65 6.77 -5.95
N VAL A 90 8.46 5.59 -5.36
CA VAL A 90 8.87 4.32 -5.99
C VAL A 90 8.02 4.04 -7.24
N PRO A 91 6.67 4.12 -7.22
CA PRO A 91 5.88 3.96 -8.43
C PRO A 91 6.16 5.04 -9.49
N LEU A 92 6.42 6.29 -9.09
CA LEU A 92 6.81 7.35 -10.03
C LEU A 92 8.14 7.04 -10.72
N TYR A 93 9.14 6.56 -9.96
CA TYR A 93 10.41 6.11 -10.54
C TYR A 93 10.19 4.99 -11.56
N HIS A 94 9.35 4.01 -11.23
CA HIS A 94 9.09 2.89 -12.14
C HIS A 94 8.26 3.29 -13.37
N ALA A 95 7.34 4.25 -13.24
CA ALA A 95 6.57 4.76 -14.37
C ALA A 95 7.40 5.63 -15.31
N TYR A 96 8.19 6.57 -14.78
CA TYR A 96 8.86 7.59 -15.59
C TYR A 96 10.37 7.37 -15.79
N GLY A 97 11.04 6.79 -14.79
CA GLY A 97 12.48 6.53 -14.80
C GLY A 97 12.82 5.23 -15.53
N SER A 98 12.36 4.09 -15.00
CA SER A 98 12.63 2.78 -15.62
C SER A 98 11.60 2.38 -16.69
N ARG A 99 10.43 3.04 -16.74
CA ARG A 99 9.34 2.77 -17.69
C ARG A 99 8.86 1.31 -17.64
N THR A 100 8.71 0.77 -16.44
CA THR A 100 8.30 -0.61 -16.15
C THR A 100 6.89 -0.72 -15.60
N ILE A 101 6.19 0.40 -15.37
CA ILE A 101 4.79 0.46 -14.95
C ILE A 101 4.02 1.30 -15.96
N ASP A 102 2.88 0.78 -16.42
CA ASP A 102 1.98 1.51 -17.30
C ASP A 102 1.30 2.68 -16.55
N THR A 103 1.22 3.82 -17.22
CA THR A 103 0.64 5.05 -16.67
C THR A 103 -0.86 5.12 -16.94
N ASP A 104 -1.59 4.14 -16.40
CA ASP A 104 -3.03 4.00 -16.58
C ASP A 104 -3.85 4.71 -15.47
N GLY A 105 -5.18 4.54 -15.53
CA GLY A 105 -6.09 5.12 -14.53
C GLY A 105 -5.87 4.58 -13.11
N MET A 106 -5.46 3.31 -12.98
CA MET A 106 -5.17 2.70 -11.68
C MET A 106 -3.92 3.30 -11.06
N PHE A 107 -2.85 3.48 -11.86
CA PHE A 107 -1.63 4.15 -11.44
C PHE A 107 -1.91 5.55 -10.90
N TYR A 108 -2.59 6.40 -11.68
CA TYR A 108 -2.92 7.76 -11.24
C TYR A 108 -3.86 7.77 -10.03
N GLY A 109 -4.81 6.82 -9.96
CA GLY A 109 -5.69 6.65 -8.82
C GLY A 109 -4.91 6.35 -7.53
N LEU A 110 -3.98 5.40 -7.56
CA LEU A 110 -3.16 5.03 -6.39
C LEU A 110 -2.22 6.17 -5.96
N ILE A 111 -1.62 6.90 -6.91
CA ILE A 111 -0.82 8.09 -6.61
C ILE A 111 -1.68 9.16 -5.92
N ALA A 112 -2.86 9.46 -6.46
CA ALA A 112 -3.77 10.46 -5.89
C ALA A 112 -4.22 10.08 -4.48
N VAL A 113 -4.64 8.83 -4.26
CA VAL A 113 -5.03 8.31 -2.94
C VAL A 113 -3.87 8.43 -1.95
N SER A 114 -2.66 8.08 -2.35
CA SER A 114 -1.47 8.16 -1.50
C SER A 114 -1.16 9.60 -1.09
N LEU A 115 -1.19 10.55 -2.05
CA LEU A 115 -0.98 11.97 -1.77
C LEU A 115 -2.07 12.54 -0.84
N ILE A 116 -3.33 12.17 -1.05
CA ILE A 116 -4.45 12.56 -0.17
C ILE A 116 -4.22 12.05 1.26
N LEU A 117 -3.87 10.77 1.42
CA LEU A 117 -3.62 10.18 2.75
C LEU A 117 -2.43 10.83 3.44
N ILE A 118 -1.32 11.09 2.73
CA ILE A 118 -0.16 11.84 3.26
C ILE A 118 -0.60 13.23 3.75
N GLY A 119 -1.34 13.99 2.94
CA GLY A 119 -1.81 15.32 3.30
C GLY A 119 -2.74 15.30 4.51
N LEU A 120 -3.61 14.30 4.60
CA LEU A 120 -4.51 14.10 5.73
C LEU A 120 -3.75 13.72 7.01
N PHE A 121 -2.79 12.80 6.95
CA PHE A 121 -1.94 12.46 8.08
C PHE A 121 -1.21 13.69 8.60
N TYR A 122 -0.57 14.45 7.72
CA TYR A 122 0.15 15.67 8.08
C TYR A 122 -0.76 16.73 8.71
N SER A 123 -1.94 16.96 8.14
CA SER A 123 -2.91 17.93 8.67
C SER A 123 -3.43 17.54 10.05
N LYS A 124 -3.59 16.25 10.33
CA LYS A 124 -4.17 15.75 11.59
C LYS A 124 -3.16 15.34 12.65
N SER A 125 -1.87 15.24 12.30
CA SER A 125 -0.78 14.99 13.25
C SER A 125 -0.22 16.26 13.90
N ARG A 126 -0.61 17.44 13.42
CA ARG A 126 -0.34 18.74 14.06
C ARG A 126 -1.39 19.04 15.14
#